data_AF-A0A1I8NK93-F1
#
_entry.id   AF-A0A1I8NK93-F1
#
_cell.length_a   1.000
_cell.length_b   1.000
_cell.length_c   1.000
_cell.angle_alpha   90.00
_cell.angle_beta   90.00
_cell.angle_gamma   90.00
#
_symmetry.space_group_name_H-M   'P 1'
#
loop_
_entity.id
_entity.type
_entity.pdbx_description
1 polymer ?
#
loop_
_entity_poly.entity_id
_entity_poly.type
_entity_poly.pdbx_seq_one_letter_code
_entity_poly.pdbx_strand_id
1 'polypeptide(L)'
;MDITGEQIGPSYVHLHLDSPSFGRIKVVQTVTPIAPLIQRVIHRFYAIRILAPVIKCIIFAESVMFERDMNMWNHKIFRRRPCLVKEDMMIVSFRNWFEQFYSENSLTFSEAYENISW
;
A
#
# COMPACT_ATOMS: atom_id res chain seq x y z
N MET A 1 10.43 15.89 -12.99
CA MET A 1 9.87 14.54 -12.77
C MET A 1 8.62 14.77 -11.95
N ASP A 2 7.48 14.42 -12.51
CA ASP A 2 6.19 14.54 -11.83
C ASP A 2 5.80 13.15 -11.32
N ILE A 3 5.34 13.10 -10.07
CA ILE A 3 4.97 11.85 -9.40
C ILE A 3 3.62 12.07 -8.75
N THR A 4 2.61 11.38 -9.25
CA THR A 4 1.27 11.39 -8.66
C THR A 4 0.92 10.01 -8.12
N GLY A 5 0.29 9.98 -6.95
CA GLY A 5 -0.15 8.77 -6.30
C GLY A 5 -1.63 8.86 -5.96
N GLU A 6 -2.40 7.89 -6.42
CA GLU A 6 -3.83 7.82 -6.23
C GLU A 6 -4.18 6.50 -5.54
N GLN A 7 -4.88 6.60 -4.39
CA GLN A 7 -5.50 5.45 -3.75
C GLN A 7 -6.94 5.34 -4.28
N ILE A 8 -7.23 4.22 -4.93
CA ILE A 8 -8.54 3.92 -5.51
C ILE A 8 -9.17 2.78 -4.70
N GLY A 9 -10.18 3.11 -3.89
CA GLY A 9 -10.79 2.13 -3.01
C GLY A 9 -9.84 1.62 -1.90
N PRO A 10 -10.15 0.48 -1.26
CA PRO A 10 -9.42 0.03 -0.07
C PRO A 10 -8.07 -0.64 -0.35
N SER A 11 -7.78 -1.02 -1.60
CA SER A 11 -6.70 -1.98 -1.91
C SER A 11 -5.90 -1.69 -3.17
N TYR A 12 -6.23 -0.63 -3.93
CA TYR A 12 -5.58 -0.35 -5.21
C TYR A 12 -4.89 1.02 -5.16
N VAL A 13 -3.59 1.03 -5.48
CA VAL A 13 -2.78 2.24 -5.59
C VAL A 13 -2.24 2.35 -7.00
N HIS A 14 -2.40 3.53 -7.58
CA HIS A 14 -1.83 3.88 -8.87
C HIS A 14 -0.79 4.97 -8.70
N LEU A 15 0.45 4.68 -9.06
CA LEU A 15 1.54 5.65 -9.11
C LEU A 15 1.84 5.95 -10.57
N HIS A 16 1.82 7.23 -10.92
CA HIS A 16 2.25 7.74 -12.21
C HIS A 16 3.56 8.48 -12.01
N LEU A 17 4.59 8.08 -12.76
CA LEU A 17 5.87 8.76 -12.78
C LEU A 17 6.10 9.24 -14.21
N ASP A 18 6.01 10.55 -14.40
CA ASP A 18 6.24 11.21 -15.68
C ASP A 18 7.57 11.95 -15.64
N SER A 19 8.53 11.48 -16.45
CA SER A 19 9.83 12.11 -16.59
C SER A 19 10.14 12.41 -18.05
N PRO A 20 10.64 13.61 -18.38
CA PRO A 20 11.16 13.90 -19.72
C PRO A 20 12.26 12.94 -20.17
N SER A 21 13.05 12.40 -19.24
CA SER A 21 14.18 11.51 -19.53
C SER A 21 13.84 10.01 -19.53
N PHE A 22 12.85 9.59 -18.74
CA PHE A 22 12.47 8.18 -18.56
C PHE A 22 11.08 7.85 -19.13
N GLY A 23 10.47 8.80 -19.83
CA GLY A 23 9.11 8.66 -20.33
C GLY A 23 8.10 8.49 -19.20
N ARG A 24 7.02 7.77 -19.50
CA ARG A 24 5.92 7.50 -18.56
C ARG A 24 6.06 6.11 -17.97
N ILE A 25 6.10 6.04 -16.64
CA ILE A 25 6.10 4.79 -15.88
C ILE A 25 4.82 4.77 -15.05
N LYS A 26 4.06 3.68 -15.13
CA LYS A 26 2.90 3.45 -14.28
C LYS A 26 3.18 2.26 -13.37
N VAL A 27 2.96 2.43 -12.09
CA VAL A 27 3.06 1.36 -11.10
C VAL A 27 1.69 1.15 -10.50
N VAL A 28 1.23 -0.10 -10.54
CA VAL A 28 -0.02 -0.51 -9.91
C VAL A 28 0.34 -1.40 -8.73
N GLN A 29 -0.05 -0.98 -7.54
CA GLN A 29 0.08 -1.77 -6.32
C GLN A 29 -1.30 -2.24 -5.86
N THR A 30 -1.44 -3.54 -5.63
CA THR A 30 -2.68 -4.14 -5.11
C THR A 30 -2.42 -4.86 -3.80
N VAL A 31 -3.26 -4.63 -2.79
CA VAL A 31 -3.18 -5.24 -1.46
C VAL A 31 -4.41 -6.11 -1.21
N THR A 32 -4.25 -7.42 -1.15
CA THR A 32 -5.36 -8.35 -0.90
C THR A 32 -5.23 -8.97 0.49
N PRO A 33 -6.24 -8.87 1.37
CA PRO A 33 -6.26 -9.61 2.63
C PRO A 33 -6.45 -11.10 2.32
N ILE A 34 -5.51 -11.95 2.74
CA ILE A 34 -5.58 -13.41 2.56
C ILE A 34 -6.09 -14.08 3.84
N ALA A 35 -5.66 -13.56 4.99
CA ALA A 35 -6.07 -13.99 6.33
C ALA A 35 -5.83 -12.81 7.32
N PRO A 36 -6.31 -12.86 8.56
CA PRO A 36 -5.98 -11.92 9.62
C PRO A 36 -4.47 -11.78 9.73
N LEU A 37 -4.00 -10.53 9.68
CA LEU A 37 -2.58 -10.17 9.70
C LEU A 37 -1.74 -10.70 8.52
N ILE A 38 -2.35 -11.31 7.50
CA ILE A 38 -1.68 -11.78 6.29
C ILE A 38 -2.23 -11.06 5.06
N GLN A 39 -1.38 -10.27 4.43
CA GLN A 39 -1.71 -9.51 3.23
C GLN A 39 -0.80 -9.92 2.08
N ARG A 40 -1.38 -10.05 0.89
CA ARG A 40 -0.62 -10.21 -0.35
C ARG A 40 -0.54 -8.87 -1.06
N VAL A 41 0.68 -8.37 -1.25
CA VAL A 41 0.95 -7.15 -2.00
C VAL A 41 1.60 -7.50 -3.33
N ILE A 42 1.09 -6.89 -4.41
CA ILE A 42 1.62 -7.10 -5.77
C ILE A 42 1.85 -5.74 -6.41
N HIS A 43 3.08 -5.51 -6.86
CA HIS A 43 3.46 -4.36 -7.67
C HIS A 43 3.60 -4.77 -9.14
N ARG A 44 2.97 -4.03 -10.04
CA ARG A 44 3.08 -4.21 -11.49
C ARG A 44 3.58 -2.92 -12.13
N PHE A 45 4.69 -3.03 -12.85
CA PHE A 45 5.34 -1.91 -13.51
C PHE A 45 5.04 -1.94 -15.01
N TYR A 46 4.58 -0.81 -15.54
CA TYR A 46 4.30 -0.59 -16.95
C TYR A 46 5.15 0.58 -17.43
N ALA A 47 6.00 0.32 -18.42
CA ALA A 47 6.91 1.32 -18.98
C ALA A 47 7.25 0.97 -20.45
N ILE A 48 7.90 1.90 -21.14
CA ILE A 48 8.38 1.66 -22.50
C ILE A 48 9.49 0.59 -22.52
N ARG A 49 9.46 -0.29 -23.53
CA ARG A 49 10.32 -1.49 -23.60
C ARG A 49 11.82 -1.18 -23.58
N ILE A 50 12.24 -0.05 -24.17
CA ILE A 50 13.66 0.32 -24.23
C ILE A 50 14.27 0.58 -22.85
N LEU A 51 13.44 0.93 -21.86
CA LEU A 51 13.87 1.16 -20.49
C LEU A 51 13.87 -0.10 -19.63
N ALA A 52 13.61 -1.29 -20.20
CA ALA A 52 13.51 -2.53 -19.44
C ALA A 52 14.68 -2.79 -18.46
N PRO A 53 15.97 -2.54 -18.82
CA PRO A 53 17.07 -2.69 -17.86
C PRO A 53 16.95 -1.74 -16.65
N VAL A 54 16.60 -0.48 -16.91
CA VAL A 54 16.41 0.55 -15.87
C VAL A 54 15.22 0.19 -14.98
N ILE A 55 14.11 -0.24 -15.58
CA ILE A 55 12.91 -0.66 -14.84
C ILE A 55 13.22 -1.86 -13.95
N LYS A 56 14.06 -2.80 -14.40
CA LYS A 56 14.49 -3.93 -13.56
C LYS A 56 15.28 -3.46 -12.33
N CYS A 57 16.13 -2.45 -12.47
CA CYS A 57 16.82 -1.84 -11.32
C CYS A 57 15.84 -1.13 -10.38
N ILE A 58 14.83 -0.43 -10.92
CA ILE A 58 13.78 0.22 -10.12
C ILE A 58 12.96 -0.81 -9.34
N ILE A 59 12.54 -1.91 -9.98
CA ILE A 59 11.82 -3.00 -9.32
C ILE A 59 12.64 -3.59 -8.17
N PHE A 60 13.94 -3.80 -8.38
CA PHE A 60 14.82 -4.27 -7.31
C PHE A 60 14.91 -3.27 -6.16
N ALA A 61 15.13 -1.99 -6.46
CA ALA A 61 15.19 -0.95 -5.45
C ALA A 61 13.88 -0.84 -4.65
N GLU A 62 12.73 -0.87 -5.34
CA GLU A 62 11.40 -0.89 -4.71
C GLU A 62 11.24 -2.11 -3.80
N SER A 63 11.67 -3.29 -4.25
CA SER A 63 11.57 -4.52 -3.44
C SER A 63 12.34 -4.39 -2.12
N VAL A 64 13.54 -3.79 -2.16
CA VAL A 64 14.36 -3.55 -0.96
C VAL A 64 13.70 -2.52 -0.04
N MET A 65 13.12 -1.44 -0.59
CA MET A 65 12.41 -0.44 0.22
C MET A 65 11.15 -1.04 0.85
N PHE A 66 10.39 -1.80 0.09
CA PHE A 66 9.17 -2.46 0.54
C PHE A 66 9.45 -3.51 1.63
N GLU A 67 10.54 -4.26 1.52
CA GLU A 67 10.96 -5.22 2.55
C GLU A 67 11.25 -4.53 3.89
N ARG A 68 11.86 -3.34 3.86
CA ARG A 68 12.12 -2.55 5.08
C ARG A 68 10.82 -2.10 5.74
N ASP A 69 9.85 -1.66 4.95
CA ASP A 69 8.53 -1.29 5.46
C ASP A 69 7.79 -2.50 6.02
N MET A 70 7.85 -3.64 5.33
CA MET A 70 7.28 -4.91 5.79
C MET A 70 7.83 -5.32 7.16
N ASN A 71 9.14 -5.16 7.38
CA ASN A 71 9.73 -5.45 8.69
C ASN A 71 9.12 -4.58 9.80
N MET A 72 8.89 -3.30 9.54
CA MET A 72 8.22 -2.40 10.49
C MET A 72 6.75 -2.77 10.68
N TRP A 73 6.05 -3.17 9.62
CA TRP A 73 4.63 -3.57 9.69
C TRP A 73 4.40 -4.85 10.47
N ASN A 74 5.30 -5.82 10.35
CA ASN A 74 5.21 -7.08 11.07
C ASN A 74 5.44 -6.94 12.59
N HIS A 75 6.16 -5.89 13.01
CA HIS A 75 6.51 -5.68 14.42
C HIS A 75 5.81 -4.48 15.06
N LYS A 76 4.72 -3.97 14.46
CA LYS A 76 3.92 -2.86 15.01
C LYS A 76 2.50 -3.27 15.38
N ILE A 77 1.94 -2.58 16.37
CA ILE A 77 0.55 -2.70 16.78
C ILE A 77 -0.30 -1.58 16.19
N PHE A 78 -1.52 -1.90 15.77
CA PHE A 78 -2.50 -0.88 15.41
C PHE A 78 -2.99 -0.14 16.66
N ARG A 79 -2.87 1.19 16.67
CA ARG A 79 -3.39 2.07 17.74
C ARG A 79 -4.59 2.85 17.20
N ARG A 80 -5.77 2.67 17.82
CA ARG A 80 -7.00 3.39 17.44
C ARG A 80 -6.86 4.91 17.64
N ARG A 81 -6.24 5.34 18.74
CA ARG A 81 -5.97 6.75 19.06
C ARG A 81 -4.46 6.97 19.23
N PRO A 82 -3.69 7.18 18.14
CA PRO A 82 -2.27 7.47 18.22
C PRO A 82 -2.03 8.89 18.76
N CYS A 83 -0.88 9.11 19.42
CA CYS A 83 -0.42 10.45 19.79
C CYS A 83 0.21 11.10 18.55
N LEU A 84 -0.46 12.10 17.97
CA LEU A 84 -0.05 12.74 16.72
C LEU A 84 0.41 14.17 16.96
N VAL A 85 1.46 14.56 16.25
CA VAL A 85 1.86 15.96 16.09
C VAL A 85 1.09 16.60 14.92
N LYS A 86 1.23 17.91 14.72
CA LYS A 86 0.46 18.64 13.70
C LYS A 86 0.74 18.14 12.28
N GLU A 87 1.97 17.68 12.05
CA GLU A 87 2.47 17.18 10.79
C GLU A 87 1.83 15.83 10.40
N ASP A 88 1.36 15.06 11.38
CA ASP A 88 0.77 13.72 11.18
C ASP A 88 -0.76 13.73 11.09
N MET A 89 -1.39 14.91 11.07
CA MET A 89 -2.86 15.02 11.11
C MET A 89 -3.57 14.33 9.94
N MET A 90 -2.87 14.17 8.80
CA MET A 90 -3.38 13.44 7.64
C MET A 90 -3.66 11.96 7.91
N ILE A 91 -3.05 11.36 8.94
CA ILE A 91 -3.35 9.97 9.35
C ILE A 91 -4.81 9.84 9.81
N VAL A 92 -5.33 10.84 10.53
CA VAL A 92 -6.73 10.83 10.98
C VAL A 92 -7.67 10.96 9.79
N SER A 93 -7.41 11.92 8.90
CA SER A 93 -8.20 12.13 7.68
C SER A 93 -8.22 10.87 6.80
N PHE A 94 -7.07 10.23 6.63
CA PHE A 94 -6.97 8.99 5.86
C PHE A 94 -7.79 7.85 6.48
N ARG A 95 -7.73 7.68 7.81
CA ARG A 95 -8.51 6.63 8.49
C ARG A 95 -10.01 6.87 8.38
N ASN A 96 -10.47 8.11 8.54
CA ASN A 96 -11.88 8.46 8.37
C ASN A 96 -12.35 8.20 6.93
N TRP A 97 -11.53 8.53 5.93
CA TRP A 97 -11.82 8.20 4.55
C TRP A 97 -11.85 6.68 4.32
N PHE A 98 -10.93 5.92 4.91
CA PHE A 98 -10.85 4.46 4.73
C PHE A 98 -12.00 3.71 5.40
N GLU A 99 -12.59 4.27 6.46
CA GLU A 99 -13.71 3.68 7.20
C GLU A 99 -14.93 3.43 6.29
N GLN A 100 -15.10 4.19 5.20
CA GLN A 100 -16.21 4.02 4.26
C GLN A 100 -16.28 2.62 3.60
N PHE A 101 -15.19 1.87 3.59
CA PHE A 101 -15.12 0.53 2.98
C PHE A 101 -15.56 -0.57 3.94
N TYR A 102 -15.91 -0.21 5.17
CA TYR A 102 -16.39 -1.12 6.21
C TYR A 102 -17.79 -0.67 6.64
N SER A 103 -18.62 -1.66 6.94
CA SER A 103 -19.99 -1.48 7.43
C SER A 103 -20.17 -2.25 8.73
N GLU A 104 -21.31 -2.08 9.39
CA GLU A 104 -21.66 -2.82 10.61
C GLU A 104 -21.65 -4.35 10.42
N ASN A 105 -21.86 -4.82 9.19
CA ASN A 105 -21.83 -6.24 8.83
C ASN A 105 -20.42 -6.74 8.49
N SER A 106 -19.39 -5.90 8.57
CA SER A 106 -18.02 -6.31 8.30
C SER A 106 -17.45 -7.10 9.47
N LEU A 107 -16.73 -8.17 9.17
CA LEU A 107 -16.06 -8.98 10.19
C LEU A 107 -15.08 -8.13 11.00
N THR A 108 -15.22 -8.18 12.30
CA THR A 108 -14.24 -7.61 13.22
C THR A 108 -12.95 -8.42 13.19
N PHE A 109 -11.87 -7.83 13.70
CA PHE A 109 -10.59 -8.53 13.80
C PHE A 109 -10.67 -9.81 14.65
N SER A 110 -11.42 -9.79 15.77
CA SER A 110 -11.57 -10.97 16.65
C SER A 110 -12.28 -12.10 15.92
N GLU A 111 -13.41 -11.79 15.26
CA GLU A 111 -14.18 -12.77 14.50
C GLU A 111 -13.36 -13.35 13.34
N ALA A 112 -12.61 -12.51 12.63
CA ALA A 112 -11.76 -12.98 11.54
C ALA A 112 -10.64 -13.91 12.04
N TYR A 113 -10.08 -13.66 13.23
CA TYR A 113 -9.02 -14.46 13.85
C TYR A 113 -9.54 -15.82 14.35
N GLU A 114 -10.67 -15.83 15.05
CA GLU A 114 -11.30 -17.03 15.60
C GLU A 114 -11.72 -18.03 14.52
N ASN A 115 -12.17 -17.55 13.36
CA ASN A 115 -12.57 -18.39 12.22
C ASN A 115 -11.42 -19.22 11.60
N ILE A 116 -10.16 -18.96 11.97
CA ILE A 116 -8.98 -19.66 11.42
C ILE A 116 -8.29 -20.55 12.45
N SER A 117 -8.51 -20.30 13.75
CA SER A 117 -8.10 -21.22 14.80
C SER A 117 -9.09 -22.38 14.89
N TRP A 118 -8.92 -23.40 14.05
CA TRP A 118 -9.55 -24.72 14.23
C TRP A 118 -8.89 -25.50 15.36
#